data_AF-A0A3M3WFP6-F1
#
_entry.id   AF-A0A3M3WFP6-F1
#
_cell.length_a   1.000
_cell.length_b   1.000
_cell.length_c   1.000
_cell.angle_alpha   90.00
_cell.angle_beta   90.00
_cell.angle_gamma   90.00
#
_symmetry.space_group_name_H-M   'P 1'
#
loop_
_entity.id
_entity.type
_entity.pdbx_description
1 polymer ?
#
loop_
_entity_poly.entity_id
_entity_poly.type
_entity_poly.pdbx_seq_one_letter_code
_entity_poly.pdbx_strand_id
1 'polypeptide(L)'
;MQLNGEPVLLMHGDSLCTRDEGYIRMRRYLRHPLTLFILRHLPLGTRHKLARKLRNESRAQTRMKANDIVDVTPDEVPRIMQQFGVRTLVHGHTHRPAIHKLQIGDQAARRIVLGDWDRQGWVLQVDEQGFNLSSFDFVPETLALLN
;
A
#
# COMPACT_ATOMS: atom_id res chain seq x y z
N MET A 1 10.93 -3.72 -10.97
CA MET A 1 12.31 -3.72 -10.44
C MET A 1 12.85 -5.15 -10.54
N GLN A 2 14.17 -5.38 -10.54
CA GLN A 2 14.73 -6.72 -10.35
C GLN A 2 15.26 -6.89 -8.93
N LEU A 3 14.90 -8.00 -8.28
CA LEU A 3 15.40 -8.40 -6.96
C LEU A 3 15.83 -9.87 -7.05
N ASN A 4 17.09 -10.17 -6.73
CA ASN A 4 17.69 -11.50 -6.90
C ASN A 4 17.49 -12.10 -8.31
N GLY A 5 17.54 -11.26 -9.35
CA GLY A 5 17.29 -11.65 -10.74
C GLY A 5 15.83 -11.99 -11.07
N GLU A 6 14.89 -11.78 -10.13
CA GLU A 6 13.44 -11.93 -10.36
C GLU A 6 12.81 -10.55 -10.65
N PRO A 7 11.94 -10.41 -11.67
CA PRO A 7 11.14 -9.21 -11.86
C PRO A 7 10.05 -9.10 -10.77
N VAL A 8 10.06 -7.99 -10.05
CA VAL A 8 9.14 -7.68 -8.95
C VAL A 8 8.35 -6.41 -9.25
N LEU A 9 7.03 -6.49 -9.04
CA LEU A 9 6.11 -5.36 -9.08
C LEU A 9 5.98 -4.73 -7.70
N LEU A 10 6.19 -3.42 -7.62
CA LEU A 10 6.06 -2.63 -6.40
C LEU A 10 4.88 -1.67 -6.53
N MET A 11 4.01 -1.63 -5.53
CA MET A 11 2.84 -0.75 -5.51
C MET A 11 2.61 -0.22 -4.10
N HIS A 12 1.94 0.93 -3.97
CA HIS A 12 1.41 1.29 -2.65
C HIS A 12 0.33 0.29 -2.22
N GLY A 13 -0.54 -0.14 -3.13
CA GLY A 13 -1.58 -1.16 -2.93
C GLY A 13 -3.00 -0.61 -3.05
N ASP A 14 -3.19 0.70 -2.88
CA ASP A 14 -4.49 1.38 -2.91
C ASP A 14 -5.28 1.21 -4.21
N SER A 15 -4.59 1.06 -5.35
CA SER A 15 -5.26 0.84 -6.63
C SER A 15 -5.84 -0.57 -6.78
N LEU A 16 -5.49 -1.52 -5.91
CA LEU A 16 -6.00 -2.89 -5.94
C LEU A 16 -7.33 -3.02 -5.17
N CYS A 17 -7.71 -2.00 -4.38
CA CYS A 17 -8.95 -1.96 -3.60
C CYS A 17 -10.15 -1.52 -4.46
N THR A 18 -10.37 -2.21 -5.60
CA THR A 18 -11.34 -1.75 -6.62
C THR A 18 -12.80 -1.81 -6.19
N ARG A 19 -13.13 -2.64 -5.20
CA ARG A 19 -14.47 -2.69 -4.57
C ARG A 19 -14.80 -1.45 -3.74
N ASP A 20 -13.81 -0.64 -3.35
CA ASP A 20 -14.04 0.67 -2.73
C ASP A 20 -14.24 1.74 -3.82
N GLU A 21 -15.39 1.69 -4.49
CA GLU A 21 -15.68 2.59 -5.62
C GLU A 21 -15.58 4.08 -5.24
N GLY A 22 -16.02 4.42 -4.03
CA GLY A 22 -15.92 5.78 -3.50
C GLY A 22 -14.46 6.23 -3.38
N TYR A 23 -13.60 5.37 -2.83
CA TYR A 23 -12.17 5.62 -2.78
C TYR A 23 -11.54 5.70 -4.17
N ILE A 24 -11.83 4.77 -5.07
CA ILE A 24 -11.26 4.75 -6.44
C ILE A 24 -11.66 6.01 -7.21
N ARG A 25 -12.91 6.47 -7.07
CA ARG A 25 -13.39 7.72 -7.66
C ARG A 25 -12.64 8.93 -7.08
N MET A 26 -12.52 9.01 -5.76
CA MET A 26 -11.74 10.06 -5.09
C MET A 26 -10.28 10.06 -5.56
N ARG A 27 -9.65 8.87 -5.62
CA ARG A 27 -8.28 8.66 -6.11
C ARG A 27 -8.11 9.18 -7.53
N ARG A 28 -9.07 8.93 -8.43
CA ARG A 28 -9.07 9.47 -9.79
C ARG A 28 -9.11 10.99 -9.80
N TYR A 29 -10.01 11.60 -9.02
CA TYR A 29 -10.09 13.05 -8.91
C TYR A 29 -8.81 13.68 -8.36
N LEU A 30 -8.27 13.15 -7.26
CA LEU A 30 -7.07 13.69 -6.61
C LEU A 30 -5.80 13.57 -7.46
N ARG A 31 -5.71 12.55 -8.31
CA ARG A 31 -4.56 12.33 -9.21
C ARG A 31 -4.73 12.96 -10.60
N HIS A 32 -5.89 13.56 -10.90
CA HIS A 32 -6.13 14.20 -12.18
C HIS A 32 -5.21 15.43 -12.37
N PRO A 33 -4.60 15.65 -13.56
CA PRO A 33 -3.65 16.75 -13.78
C PRO A 33 -4.19 18.13 -13.42
N LEU A 34 -5.46 18.42 -13.76
CA LEU A 34 -6.10 19.70 -13.42
C LEU A 34 -6.29 19.86 -11.90
N THR A 35 -6.66 18.80 -11.20
CA THR A 35 -6.78 18.84 -9.73
C THR A 35 -5.42 19.10 -9.11
N LEU A 36 -4.38 18.39 -9.56
CA LEU A 36 -3.01 18.60 -9.08
C LEU A 36 -2.52 20.02 -9.37
N PHE A 37 -2.84 20.58 -10.54
CA PHE A 37 -2.52 21.96 -10.89
C PHE A 37 -3.17 22.93 -9.91
N ILE A 38 -4.49 22.84 -9.70
CA ILE A 38 -5.22 23.70 -8.75
C ILE A 38 -4.62 23.56 -7.35
N LEU A 39 -4.48 22.32 -6.85
CA LEU A 39 -3.95 22.06 -5.51
C LEU A 39 -2.56 22.67 -5.30
N ARG A 40 -1.66 22.59 -6.29
CA ARG A 40 -0.31 23.16 -6.22
C ARG A 40 -0.29 24.70 -6.15
N HIS A 41 -1.29 25.36 -6.74
CA HIS A 41 -1.40 26.82 -6.76
C HIS A 41 -2.22 27.38 -5.57
N LEU A 42 -2.75 26.53 -4.70
CA LEU A 42 -3.43 26.99 -3.49
C LEU A 42 -2.42 27.43 -2.40
N PRO A 43 -2.73 28.52 -1.66
CA PRO A 43 -1.98 28.90 -0.48
C PRO A 43 -1.84 27.74 0.51
N LEU A 44 -0.72 27.70 1.24
CA LEU A 44 -0.40 26.61 2.17
C LEU A 44 -1.51 26.39 3.21
N GLY A 45 -2.06 27.47 3.79
CA GLY A 45 -3.15 27.38 4.76
C GLY A 45 -4.42 26.73 4.19
N THR A 46 -4.76 27.05 2.93
CA THR A 46 -5.89 26.44 2.22
C THR A 46 -5.65 24.96 1.96
N ARG A 47 -4.42 24.56 1.56
CA ARG A 47 -4.05 23.16 1.40
C ARG A 47 -4.18 22.37 2.72
N HIS A 48 -3.72 22.93 3.84
CA HIS A 48 -3.88 22.30 5.16
C HIS A 48 -5.35 22.13 5.55
N LYS A 49 -6.18 23.16 5.33
CA LYS A 49 -7.63 23.10 5.61
C LYS A 49 -8.30 22.00 4.78
N LEU A 50 -7.99 21.92 3.49
CA LEU A 50 -8.51 20.87 2.60
C LEU A 50 -8.03 19.47 3.02
N ALA A 51 -6.74 19.32 3.32
CA ALA A 51 -6.18 18.04 3.76
C ALA A 51 -6.83 17.53 5.05
N ARG A 52 -7.07 18.42 6.03
CA ARG A 52 -7.80 18.08 7.26
C ARG A 52 -9.23 17.63 6.97
N LYS A 53 -9.95 18.34 6.10
CA LYS A 53 -11.32 17.98 5.70
C LYS A 53 -11.35 16.58 5.07
N LEU A 54 -10.51 16.34 4.07
CA LEU A 54 -10.41 15.04 3.39
C LEU A 54 -10.04 13.90 4.34
N ARG A 55 -9.11 14.13 5.28
CA ARG A 55 -8.74 13.14 6.31
C ARG A 55 -9.91 12.79 7.22
N ASN A 56 -10.67 13.79 7.67
CA ASN A 56 -11.81 13.57 8.55
C ASN A 56 -12.92 12.80 7.84
N GLU A 57 -13.26 13.19 6.61
CA GLU A 57 -14.25 12.49 5.78
C GLU A 57 -13.82 11.05 5.49
N SER A 58 -12.54 10.84 5.12
CA SER A 58 -12.00 9.49 4.90
C SER A 58 -12.10 8.63 6.15
N ARG A 59 -11.72 9.13 7.33
CA ARG A 59 -11.82 8.38 8.59
C ARG A 59 -13.26 8.01 8.94
N ALA A 60 -14.19 8.93 8.75
CA ALA A 60 -15.61 8.67 8.99
C ALA A 60 -16.15 7.57 8.06
N GLN A 61 -15.80 7.63 6.78
CA GLN A 61 -16.23 6.64 5.78
C GLN A 61 -15.59 5.27 6.00
N THR A 62 -14.28 5.20 6.28
CA THR A 62 -13.57 3.94 6.52
C THR A 62 -14.14 3.18 7.72
N ARG A 63 -14.56 3.88 8.79
CA ARG A 63 -15.19 3.25 9.97
C ARG A 63 -16.51 2.53 9.66
N MET A 64 -17.20 2.94 8.60
CA MET A 64 -18.49 2.34 8.20
C MET A 64 -18.34 1.23 7.15
N LYS A 65 -17.13 1.02 6.61
CA LYS A 65 -16.89 0.02 5.56
C LYS A 65 -16.60 -1.34 6.16
N ALA A 66 -17.11 -2.39 5.51
CA ALA A 66 -16.76 -3.76 5.82
C ALA A 66 -15.26 -4.02 5.54
N ASN A 67 -14.67 -4.93 6.32
CA ASN A 67 -13.24 -5.25 6.23
C ASN A 67 -12.80 -5.77 4.86
N ASP A 68 -13.70 -6.43 4.10
CA ASP A 68 -13.43 -6.95 2.76
C ASP A 68 -13.51 -5.88 1.66
N ILE A 69 -14.14 -4.73 1.93
CA ILE A 69 -14.21 -3.60 1.00
C ILE A 69 -12.90 -2.81 0.98
N VAL A 70 -12.19 -2.75 2.11
CA VAL A 70 -10.95 -1.98 2.28
C VAL A 70 -9.68 -2.79 1.99
N ASP A 71 -9.79 -4.11 1.81
CA ASP A 71 -8.70 -4.95 1.34
C ASP A 71 -8.65 -4.96 -0.20
N VAL A 72 -7.62 -5.59 -0.77
CA VAL A 72 -7.51 -5.72 -2.22
C VAL A 72 -8.65 -6.58 -2.77
N THR A 73 -9.08 -6.29 -3.98
CA THR A 73 -9.98 -7.16 -4.74
C THR A 73 -9.19 -8.40 -5.19
N PRO A 74 -9.60 -9.63 -4.81
CA PRO A 74 -8.79 -10.83 -5.06
C PRO A 74 -8.38 -11.02 -6.53
N ASP A 75 -9.29 -10.75 -7.45
CA ASP A 75 -9.06 -10.95 -8.89
C ASP A 75 -8.11 -9.89 -9.51
N GLU A 76 -7.95 -8.73 -8.87
CA GLU A 76 -7.05 -7.67 -9.37
C GLU A 76 -5.58 -8.04 -9.20
N VAL A 77 -5.24 -8.87 -8.21
CA VAL A 77 -3.87 -9.31 -7.94
C VAL A 77 -3.31 -10.15 -9.09
N PRO A 78 -3.90 -11.29 -9.49
CA PRO A 78 -3.38 -12.07 -10.60
C PRO A 78 -3.45 -11.28 -11.91
N ARG A 79 -4.51 -10.47 -12.12
CA ARG A 79 -4.66 -9.65 -13.33
C ARG A 79 -3.50 -8.66 -13.51
N ILE A 80 -3.16 -7.89 -12.47
CA ILE A 80 -2.08 -6.90 -12.57
C ILE A 80 -0.72 -7.58 -12.68
N MET A 81 -0.51 -8.69 -11.97
CA MET A 81 0.74 -9.43 -12.03
C MET A 81 0.97 -10.05 -13.42
N GLN A 82 -0.08 -10.59 -14.06
CA GLN A 82 -0.06 -11.04 -15.46
C GLN A 82 0.25 -9.89 -16.41
N GLN A 83 -0.42 -8.76 -16.25
CA GLN A 83 -0.23 -7.57 -17.10
C GLN A 83 1.24 -7.10 -17.11
N PHE A 84 1.92 -7.19 -15.97
CA PHE A 84 3.33 -6.79 -15.84
C PHE A 84 4.32 -7.96 -16.00
N GLY A 85 3.84 -9.18 -16.25
CA GLY A 85 4.69 -10.37 -16.42
C GLY A 85 5.53 -10.70 -15.18
N VAL A 86 4.99 -10.50 -13.97
CA VAL A 86 5.69 -10.75 -12.71
C VAL A 86 5.10 -11.92 -11.93
N ARG A 87 5.93 -12.57 -11.11
CA ARG A 87 5.50 -13.61 -10.16
C ARG A 87 5.53 -13.15 -8.71
N THR A 88 6.05 -11.93 -8.47
CA THR A 88 6.11 -11.33 -7.15
C THR A 88 5.56 -9.92 -7.17
N LEU A 89 4.58 -9.68 -6.30
CA LEU A 89 4.02 -8.35 -6.00
C LEU A 89 4.36 -8.00 -4.55
N VAL A 90 4.91 -6.81 -4.33
CA VAL A 90 5.07 -6.22 -2.99
C VAL A 90 4.21 -4.95 -2.91
N HIS A 91 3.36 -4.87 -1.89
CA HIS A 91 2.56 -3.67 -1.62
C HIS A 91 2.34 -3.43 -0.13
N GLY A 92 1.81 -2.25 0.21
CA GLY A 92 1.35 -1.92 1.57
C GLY A 92 -0.14 -1.59 1.56
N HIS A 93 -0.49 -0.42 2.10
CA HIS A 93 -1.84 0.17 2.12
C HIS A 93 -2.90 -0.53 2.97
N THR A 94 -2.96 -1.87 2.98
CA THR A 94 -4.02 -2.60 3.69
C THR A 94 -3.72 -2.83 5.17
N HIS A 95 -2.48 -2.58 5.62
CA HIS A 95 -2.03 -2.73 7.00
C HIS A 95 -2.21 -4.17 7.52
N ARG A 96 -2.11 -5.16 6.63
CA ARG A 96 -2.30 -6.59 6.90
C ARG A 96 -1.04 -7.36 6.49
N PRO A 97 0.07 -7.27 7.27
CA PRO A 97 1.34 -7.86 6.89
C PRO A 97 1.22 -9.37 6.68
N ALA A 98 1.57 -9.85 5.50
CA ALA A 98 1.48 -11.27 5.14
C ALA A 98 2.21 -11.59 3.83
N ILE A 99 2.62 -12.85 3.66
CA ILE A 99 3.04 -13.41 2.37
C ILE A 99 1.95 -14.38 1.90
N HIS A 100 1.18 -13.97 0.89
CA HIS A 100 0.16 -14.79 0.27
C HIS A 100 0.75 -15.56 -0.91
N LYS A 101 0.59 -16.89 -0.90
CA LYS A 101 0.88 -17.74 -2.06
C LYS A 101 -0.32 -17.71 -3.01
N LEU A 102 -0.08 -17.61 -4.30
CA LEU A 102 -1.10 -17.69 -5.34
C LEU A 102 -0.55 -18.35 -6.60
N GLN A 103 -1.40 -18.56 -7.59
CA GLN A 103 -1.04 -19.09 -8.91
C GLN A 103 -1.38 -18.06 -9.99
N ILE A 104 -0.52 -17.97 -11.00
CA ILE A 104 -0.75 -17.19 -12.21
C ILE A 104 -0.59 -18.14 -13.40
N GLY A 105 -1.71 -18.59 -13.96
CA GLY A 105 -1.71 -19.77 -14.83
C GLY A 105 -1.18 -20.98 -14.04
N ASP A 106 -0.19 -21.68 -14.61
CA ASP A 106 0.47 -22.84 -13.97
C ASP A 106 1.70 -22.46 -13.12
N GLN A 107 1.99 -21.16 -12.97
CA GLN A 107 3.17 -20.68 -12.28
C GLN A 107 2.86 -20.22 -10.86
N ALA A 108 3.63 -20.72 -9.90
CA ALA A 108 3.59 -20.25 -8.52
C ALA A 108 4.02 -18.78 -8.44
N ALA A 109 3.24 -18.00 -7.70
CA ALA A 109 3.41 -16.57 -7.51
C ALA A 109 3.18 -16.18 -6.03
N ARG A 110 3.61 -14.97 -5.65
CA ARG A 110 3.43 -14.45 -4.30
C ARG A 110 3.04 -12.98 -4.27
N ARG A 111 2.19 -12.63 -3.31
CA ARG A 111 1.84 -11.26 -2.94
C ARG A 111 2.30 -11.02 -1.51
N ILE A 112 3.22 -10.08 -1.35
CA ILE A 112 3.81 -9.69 -0.07
C ILE A 112 3.19 -8.35 0.34
N VAL A 113 2.56 -8.32 1.51
CA VAL A 113 1.94 -7.14 2.10
C VAL A 113 2.81 -6.64 3.24
N LEU A 114 3.22 -5.37 3.17
CA LEU A 114 3.99 -4.69 4.22
C LEU A 114 3.06 -4.25 5.35
N GLY A 115 3.55 -4.37 6.58
CA GLY A 115 2.87 -3.85 7.77
C GLY A 115 3.03 -2.33 7.89
N ASP A 116 2.06 -1.69 8.54
CA ASP A 116 2.17 -0.29 8.95
C ASP A 116 2.89 -0.18 10.30
N TRP A 117 3.30 1.05 10.60
CA TRP A 117 4.14 1.34 11.77
C TRP A 117 3.33 1.98 12.90
N ASP A 118 2.06 1.61 13.06
CA ASP A 118 1.19 2.14 14.12
C ASP A 118 1.60 1.60 15.51
N ARG A 119 1.99 0.32 15.59
CA ARG A 119 2.35 -0.36 16.85
C ARG A 119 3.80 -0.83 16.93
N GLN A 120 4.36 -1.27 15.81
CA GLN A 120 5.72 -1.80 15.69
C GLN A 120 6.26 -1.52 14.29
N GLY A 121 7.58 -1.53 14.11
CA GLY A 121 8.19 -1.43 12.81
C GLY A 121 8.01 -2.71 12.00
N TRP A 122 7.96 -2.57 10.67
CA TRP A 122 7.91 -3.68 9.73
C TRP A 122 8.91 -3.48 8.61
N VAL A 123 9.58 -4.55 8.21
CA VAL A 123 10.57 -4.55 7.14
C VAL A 123 10.43 -5.80 6.26
N LEU A 124 10.64 -5.62 4.96
CA LEU A 124 10.86 -6.70 4.01
C LEU A 124 12.34 -6.68 3.60
N GLN A 125 13.10 -7.65 4.09
CA GLN A 125 14.47 -7.89 3.68
C GLN A 125 14.49 -8.81 2.46
N VAL A 126 15.36 -8.48 1.49
CA VAL A 126 15.55 -9.30 0.29
C VAL A 126 17.04 -9.50 0.07
N ASP A 127 17.48 -10.75 0.13
CA ASP A 127 18.86 -11.19 -0.03
C ASP A 127 18.91 -12.58 -0.67
N GLU A 128 20.08 -13.22 -0.73
CA GLU A 128 20.28 -14.54 -1.34
C GLU A 128 19.34 -15.64 -0.78
N GLN A 129 18.82 -15.49 0.44
CA GLN A 129 17.89 -16.44 1.07
C GLN A 129 16.43 -16.22 0.64
N GLY A 130 16.14 -15.13 -0.08
CA GLY A 130 14.84 -14.80 -0.62
C GLY A 130 14.21 -13.59 0.05
N PHE A 131 12.91 -13.66 0.34
CA PHE A 131 12.10 -12.54 0.83
C PHE A 131 11.68 -12.82 2.28
N ASN A 132 12.17 -12.02 3.21
CA ASN A 132 11.89 -12.15 4.64
C ASN A 132 11.10 -10.93 5.14
N LEU A 133 9.83 -11.16 5.47
CA LEU A 133 8.95 -10.15 6.08
C LEU A 133 8.98 -10.34 7.59
N SER A 134 9.45 -9.33 8.32
CA SER A 134 9.57 -9.36 9.77
C SER A 134 9.18 -8.03 10.42
N SER A 135 8.88 -8.09 11.72
CA SER A 135 8.60 -6.92 12.55
C SER A 135 9.71 -6.69 13.57
N PHE A 136 9.83 -5.46 14.05
CA PHE A 136 10.75 -5.07 15.11
C PHE A 136 10.09 -4.02 16.02
N ASP A 137 10.45 -4.03 17.30
CA ASP A 137 9.95 -3.05 18.26
C ASP A 137 10.60 -1.68 18.04
N PHE A 138 9.85 -0.62 18.33
CA PHE A 138 10.45 0.71 18.38
C PHE A 138 11.43 0.78 19.54
N VAL A 139 12.62 1.35 19.29
CA VAL A 139 13.61 1.57 20.35
C VAL A 139 13.06 2.65 21.30
N PRO A 140 12.95 2.39 22.61
CA PRO A 140 12.61 3.42 23.59
C PRO A 140 13.63 4.57 23.54
N GLU A 141 13.18 5.82 23.59
CA GLU A 141 14.03 7.03 23.55
C GLU A 141 15.19 6.98 24.56
N THR A 142 15.02 6.30 25.70
CA THR A 142 16.05 6.12 26.73
C THR A 142 17.27 5.30 26.30
N LEU A 143 17.14 4.42 25.29
CA LEU A 143 18.27 3.65 24.74
C LEU A 143 18.97 4.37 23.58
N ALA A 144 18.33 5.36 22.95
CA ALA A 144 18.88 6.09 21.82
C ALA A 144 19.98 7.11 22.23
N LEU A 145 20.04 7.51 23.51
CA LEU A 145 21.03 8.46 24.04
C LEU A 145 22.35 7.80 24.50
N LEU A 146 22.46 6.48 24.40
CA LEU A 146 23.64 5.73 24.84
C LEU A 146 24.53 5.23 23.67
N ASN A 147 24.21 5.60 22.42
CA ASN A 147 25.00 5.27 21.23
C ASN A 147 25.39 6.53 20.45
#